data_AF-A0A8J6DQA5-F1
#
_entry.id   AF-A0A8J6DQA5-F1
#
_cell.length_a   1.000
_cell.length_b   1.000
_cell.length_c   1.000
_cell.angle_alpha   90.00
_cell.angle_beta   90.00
_cell.angle_gamma   90.00
#
_symmetry.space_group_name_H-M   'P 1'
#
loop_
_entity.id
_entity.type
_entity.pdbx_description
1 polymer ?
#
loop_
_entity_poly.entity_id
_entity_poly.type
_entity_poly.pdbx_seq_one_letter_code
_entity_poly.pdbx_strand_id
1 'polypeptide(L)'
;MRERIWAPLPLLLRLLLLPPPPLWGGPPDSLRPEREPEPGPLQPFDLLYASGVAAYYGGGYEQAVRDLEAALRSHRRLREIRVRCGRHCAARRPLAPSGVWAGAELPLFRALLERARCYRSCETQRLGGPASRHRVSEDVRSDFQRRVPYNYLQRAYIKVP
;
A
#
# COMPACT_ATOMS: atom_id res chain seq x y z
N MET A 1 26.02 -14.72 62.79
CA MET A 1 27.04 -15.01 61.76
C MET A 1 26.35 -15.02 60.41
N ARG A 2 27.02 -14.48 59.40
CA ARG A 2 26.43 -13.78 58.25
C ARG A 2 27.06 -14.39 56.99
N GLU A 3 26.43 -15.41 56.42
CA GLU A 3 26.94 -16.13 55.25
C GLU A 3 25.94 -15.97 54.10
N ARG A 4 26.06 -14.90 53.30
CA ARG A 4 26.77 -14.86 52.00
C ARG A 4 26.14 -15.79 50.95
N ILE A 5 25.06 -15.29 50.36
CA ILE A 5 24.51 -15.76 49.08
C ILE A 5 25.51 -15.34 47.98
N TRP A 6 26.34 -16.28 47.52
CA TRP A 6 27.09 -16.13 46.28
C TRP A 6 26.41 -16.98 45.20
N ALA A 7 25.52 -16.33 44.45
CA ALA A 7 25.18 -16.82 43.12
C ALA A 7 26.47 -16.75 42.28
N PRO A 8 26.91 -17.84 41.64
CA PRO A 8 28.15 -17.82 40.90
C PRO A 8 27.97 -16.91 39.68
N LEU A 9 28.87 -15.92 39.56
CA LEU A 9 28.99 -14.97 38.45
C LEU A 9 28.91 -15.55 37.01
N PRO A 10 29.22 -16.84 36.70
CA PRO A 10 29.17 -17.32 35.31
C PRO A 10 27.74 -17.47 34.76
N LEU A 11 26.72 -17.53 35.63
CA LEU A 11 25.32 -17.72 35.22
C LEU A 11 24.67 -16.43 34.73
N LEU A 12 25.04 -15.28 35.31
CA LEU A 12 24.58 -13.96 34.86
C LEU A 12 25.16 -13.59 33.49
N LEU A 13 26.41 -14.01 33.21
CA LEU A 13 27.06 -13.70 31.92
C LEU A 13 26.46 -14.49 30.74
N ARG A 14 25.93 -15.70 30.98
CA ARG A 14 25.24 -16.49 29.95
C ARG A 14 23.88 -15.91 29.54
N LEU A 15 23.21 -15.15 30.41
CA LEU A 15 21.93 -14.51 30.07
C LEU A 15 22.11 -13.28 29.15
N LEU A 16 23.27 -12.63 29.17
CA LEU A 16 23.58 -11.44 28.36
C LEU A 16 24.03 -11.76 26.92
N LEU A 17 24.34 -13.02 26.62
CA LEU A 17 24.78 -13.50 25.30
C LEU A 17 23.67 -14.18 24.50
N LEU A 18 22.46 -14.32 25.05
CA LEU A 18 21.32 -14.82 24.28
C LEU A 18 20.75 -13.66 23.44
N PRO A 19 20.67 -13.79 22.10
CA PRO A 19 20.00 -12.78 21.29
C PRO A 19 18.55 -12.64 21.79
N PRO A 20 18.03 -11.41 21.92
CA PRO A 20 16.65 -11.21 22.32
C PRO A 20 15.75 -11.98 21.34
N PRO A 21 14.72 -12.71 21.83
CA PRO A 21 13.78 -13.35 20.95
C PRO A 21 13.20 -12.27 20.01
N PRO A 22 13.04 -12.55 18.71
CA PRO A 22 12.51 -11.57 17.79
C PRO A 22 11.09 -11.21 18.23
N LEU A 23 10.95 -10.08 18.93
CA LEU A 23 9.66 -9.45 19.26
C LEU A 23 9.04 -8.77 18.02
N TRP A 24 9.28 -9.33 16.84
CA TRP A 24 8.65 -9.00 15.57
C TRP A 24 8.04 -10.26 14.93
N GLY A 25 7.25 -10.95 15.73
CA GLY A 25 6.21 -11.84 15.24
C GLY A 25 4.89 -11.32 15.76
N GLY A 26 4.38 -10.22 15.20
CA GLY A 26 2.96 -9.92 15.37
C GLY A 26 2.14 -11.13 14.91
N PRO A 27 0.96 -11.40 15.50
CA PRO A 27 0.12 -12.50 15.05
C PRO A 27 -0.05 -12.41 13.54
N PRO A 28 -0.05 -13.55 12.81
CA PRO A 28 -0.27 -13.53 11.38
C PRO A 28 -1.54 -12.74 11.13
N ASP A 29 -1.37 -11.64 10.37
CA ASP A 29 -2.40 -10.74 9.93
C ASP A 29 -3.61 -11.61 9.60
N SER A 30 -4.65 -11.55 10.43
CA SER A 30 -5.84 -12.36 10.28
C SER A 30 -6.22 -12.23 8.81
N LEU A 31 -6.10 -13.33 8.06
CA LEU A 31 -6.42 -13.40 6.65
C LEU A 31 -7.88 -12.97 6.54
N ARG A 32 -8.11 -11.67 6.38
CA ARG A 32 -9.27 -11.19 5.66
C ARG A 32 -9.21 -11.99 4.37
N PRO A 33 -10.24 -12.80 4.05
CA PRO A 33 -10.27 -13.48 2.78
C PRO A 33 -9.94 -12.41 1.74
N GLU A 34 -8.83 -12.57 1.01
CA GLU A 34 -8.56 -11.70 -0.12
C GLU A 34 -9.75 -11.92 -1.04
N ARG A 35 -10.72 -11.01 -0.98
CA ARG A 35 -11.91 -11.02 -1.81
C ARG A 35 -11.39 -11.20 -3.22
N GLU A 36 -11.82 -12.28 -3.89
CA GLU A 36 -11.24 -12.68 -5.17
C GLU A 36 -11.13 -11.45 -6.07
N PRO A 37 -9.95 -11.21 -6.68
CA PRO A 37 -9.78 -10.04 -7.52
C PRO A 37 -10.86 -10.06 -8.61
N GLU A 38 -11.74 -9.05 -8.58
CA GLU A 38 -12.80 -8.87 -9.56
C GLU A 38 -12.24 -9.10 -10.97
N PRO A 39 -12.85 -9.99 -11.77
CA PRO A 39 -12.33 -10.33 -13.09
C PRO A 39 -12.36 -9.10 -14.00
N GLY A 40 -11.18 -8.70 -14.50
CA GLY A 40 -11.02 -7.62 -15.48
C GLY A 40 -10.02 -6.54 -15.07
N PRO A 41 -9.77 -5.54 -15.94
CA PRO A 41 -8.94 -4.40 -15.64
C PRO A 41 -9.47 -3.63 -14.42
N LEU A 42 -8.56 -3.15 -13.57
CA LEU A 42 -8.96 -2.32 -12.43
C LEU A 42 -9.63 -1.04 -12.94
N GLN A 43 -10.86 -0.78 -12.51
CA GLN A 43 -11.57 0.44 -12.88
C GLN A 43 -10.91 1.67 -12.22
N PRO A 44 -10.71 2.80 -12.92
CA PRO A 44 -10.20 4.03 -12.32
C PRO A 44 -11.13 4.56 -11.22
N PHE A 45 -10.56 4.87 -10.05
CA PHE A 45 -11.35 5.25 -8.88
C PHE A 45 -11.95 6.65 -8.99
N ASP A 46 -11.36 7.52 -9.81
CA ASP A 46 -11.86 8.85 -10.13
C ASP A 46 -13.15 8.80 -10.94
N LEU A 47 -13.24 7.91 -11.94
CA LEU A 47 -14.46 7.69 -12.71
C LEU A 47 -15.60 7.18 -11.82
N LEU A 48 -15.31 6.18 -10.97
CA LEU A 48 -16.26 5.65 -10.00
C LEU A 48 -16.69 6.72 -8.98
N TYR A 49 -15.74 7.53 -8.50
CA TYR A 49 -16.03 8.62 -7.57
C TYR A 49 -16.93 9.68 -8.21
N ALA A 50 -16.62 10.11 -9.43
CA ALA A 50 -17.44 11.06 -10.17
C ALA A 50 -18.86 10.54 -10.41
N SER A 51 -18.99 9.27 -10.82
CA SER A 51 -20.30 8.61 -10.99
C SER A 51 -21.09 8.57 -9.69
N GLY A 52 -20.45 8.15 -8.59
CA GLY A 52 -21.10 8.05 -7.28
C GLY A 52 -21.54 9.41 -6.72
N VAL A 53 -20.73 10.46 -6.89
CA VAL A 53 -21.08 11.82 -6.49
C VAL A 53 -22.24 12.36 -7.36
N ALA A 54 -22.22 12.12 -8.67
CA ALA A 54 -23.31 12.51 -9.56
C ALA A 54 -24.63 11.80 -9.18
N ALA A 55 -24.58 10.49 -8.92
CA ALA A 55 -25.73 9.72 -8.46
C ALA A 55 -26.27 10.23 -7.11
N TYR A 56 -25.38 10.61 -6.19
CA TYR A 56 -25.77 11.18 -4.90
C TYR A 56 -26.56 12.48 -5.04
N TYR A 57 -26.11 13.40 -5.91
CA TYR A 57 -26.83 14.65 -6.19
C TYR A 57 -28.10 14.43 -7.02
N GLY A 58 -28.12 13.39 -7.87
CA GLY A 58 -29.30 12.99 -8.64
C GLY A 58 -30.35 12.20 -7.86
N GLY A 59 -30.13 11.92 -6.57
CA GLY A 59 -31.06 11.17 -5.73
C GLY A 59 -31.00 9.65 -5.89
N GLY A 60 -30.11 9.12 -6.74
CA GLY A 60 -29.88 7.69 -6.91
C GLY A 60 -29.00 7.11 -5.81
N TYR A 61 -29.48 7.08 -4.57
CA TYR A 61 -28.65 6.76 -3.39
C TYR A 61 -28.07 5.35 -3.40
N GLU A 62 -28.80 4.34 -3.90
CA GLU A 62 -28.24 3.00 -4.04
C GLU A 62 -27.07 2.94 -5.03
N GLN A 63 -27.20 3.63 -6.17
CA GLN A 63 -26.11 3.72 -7.15
C GLN A 63 -24.93 4.49 -6.56
N ALA A 64 -25.20 5.59 -5.84
CA ALA A 64 -24.17 6.33 -5.14
C ALA A 64 -23.39 5.44 -4.17
N VAL A 65 -24.06 4.62 -3.36
CA VAL A 65 -23.41 3.65 -2.47
C VAL A 65 -22.55 2.67 -3.26
N ARG A 66 -23.11 2.02 -4.29
CA ARG A 66 -22.37 1.05 -5.13
C ARG A 66 -21.10 1.65 -5.74
N ASP A 67 -21.22 2.81 -6.35
CA ASP A 67 -20.13 3.47 -7.07
C ASP A 67 -19.05 4.01 -6.12
N LEU A 68 -19.46 4.66 -5.02
CA LEU A 68 -18.52 5.20 -4.02
C LEU A 68 -17.78 4.08 -3.28
N GLU A 69 -18.44 2.97 -2.94
CA GLU A 69 -17.75 1.80 -2.40
C GLU A 69 -16.74 1.23 -3.40
N ALA A 70 -17.14 1.09 -4.67
CA ALA A 70 -16.26 0.62 -5.74
C ALA A 70 -15.06 1.55 -5.90
N ALA A 71 -15.25 2.87 -5.82
CA ALA A 71 -14.19 3.86 -5.85
C ALA A 71 -13.20 3.67 -4.70
N LEU A 72 -13.70 3.47 -3.47
CA LEU A 72 -12.88 3.19 -2.29
C LEU A 72 -12.10 1.88 -2.42
N ARG A 73 -12.73 0.81 -2.91
CA ARG A 73 -12.06 -0.47 -3.17
C ARG A 73 -10.97 -0.33 -4.23
N SER A 74 -11.26 0.34 -5.34
CA SER A 74 -10.28 0.58 -6.41
C SER A 74 -9.09 1.41 -5.93
N HIS A 75 -9.32 2.50 -5.20
CA HIS A 75 -8.25 3.34 -4.65
C HIS A 75 -7.33 2.55 -3.71
N ARG A 76 -7.89 1.70 -2.83
CA ARG A 76 -7.10 0.81 -1.96
C ARG A 76 -6.27 -0.17 -2.80
N ARG A 77 -6.90 -0.83 -3.77
CA ARG A 77 -6.23 -1.82 -4.62
C ARG A 77 -5.08 -1.19 -5.42
N LEU A 78 -5.29 0.00 -5.98
CA LEU A 78 -4.25 0.76 -6.68
C LEU A 78 -3.06 1.04 -5.77
N ARG A 79 -3.30 1.53 -4.54
CA ARG A 79 -2.22 1.79 -3.56
C ARG A 79 -1.42 0.53 -3.25
N GLU A 80 -2.11 -0.58 -3.00
CA GLU A 80 -1.43 -1.84 -2.71
C GLU A 80 -0.63 -2.37 -3.90
N ILE A 81 -1.14 -2.24 -5.14
CA ILE A 81 -0.40 -2.60 -6.35
C ILE A 81 0.88 -1.77 -6.45
N ARG A 82 0.80 -0.45 -6.25
CA ARG A 82 1.95 0.45 -6.27
C ARG A 82 3.00 0.07 -5.23
N VAL A 83 2.57 -0.18 -3.99
CA VAL A 83 3.48 -0.61 -2.91
C VAL A 83 4.12 -1.96 -3.22
N ARG A 84 3.33 -2.94 -3.68
CA ARG A 84 3.84 -4.28 -4.04
C ARG A 84 4.84 -4.21 -5.20
N CYS A 85 4.53 -3.49 -6.27
CA CYS A 85 5.45 -3.29 -7.39
C CYS A 85 6.71 -2.53 -6.96
N GLY A 86 6.56 -1.50 -6.13
CA GLY A 86 7.68 -0.74 -5.57
C GLY A 86 8.65 -1.63 -4.79
N ARG A 87 8.14 -2.44 -3.87
CA ARG A 87 8.93 -3.40 -3.09
C ARG A 87 9.56 -4.49 -3.95
N HIS A 88 8.79 -5.07 -4.87
CA HIS A 88 9.25 -6.12 -5.78
C HIS A 88 10.42 -5.65 -6.65
N CYS A 89 10.28 -4.48 -7.28
CA CYS A 89 11.33 -3.94 -8.15
C CYS A 89 12.52 -3.38 -7.37
N ALA A 90 12.31 -2.90 -6.13
CA ALA A 90 13.41 -2.54 -5.23
C ALA A 90 14.31 -3.74 -4.93
N ALA A 91 13.72 -4.89 -4.61
CA ALA A 91 14.44 -6.11 -4.31
C ALA A 91 15.18 -6.67 -5.54
N ARG A 92 14.56 -6.60 -6.73
CA ARG A 92 15.17 -7.11 -7.98
C ARG A 92 16.23 -6.18 -8.59
N ARG A 93 16.12 -4.88 -8.39
CA ARG A 93 17.02 -3.85 -8.94
C ARG A 93 17.47 -2.93 -7.81
N PRO A 94 18.32 -3.43 -6.89
CA PRO A 94 18.85 -2.60 -5.82
C PRO A 94 19.66 -1.46 -6.40
N LEU A 95 19.48 -0.26 -5.85
CA LEU A 95 20.35 0.86 -6.15
C LEU A 95 21.56 0.70 -5.22
N ALA A 96 22.73 0.45 -5.78
CA ALA A 96 23.96 0.41 -4.99
C ALA A 96 24.20 1.80 -4.36
N PRO A 97 24.71 1.86 -3.12
CA PRO A 97 25.17 3.14 -2.57
C PRO A 97 26.25 3.68 -3.49
N SER A 98 26.06 4.90 -4.00
CA SER A 98 27.10 5.61 -4.72
C SER A 98 28.23 5.88 -3.73
N GLY A 99 29.28 5.06 -3.76
CA GLY A 99 30.54 5.50 -3.18
C GLY A 99 30.99 6.78 -3.87
N VAL A 100 31.67 7.64 -3.12
CA VAL A 100 32.09 9.02 -3.47
C VAL A 100 33.17 9.04 -4.56
N TRP A 101 33.09 8.13 -5.53
CA TRP A 101 34.02 8.01 -6.64
C TRP A 101 33.41 8.68 -7.86
N ALA A 102 34.09 9.72 -8.35
CA ALA A 102 33.79 10.36 -9.62
C ALA A 102 33.67 9.27 -10.72
N GLY A 103 32.49 9.15 -11.33
CA GLY A 103 32.17 8.14 -12.35
C GLY A 103 31.12 7.09 -11.96
N ALA A 104 30.70 7.02 -10.69
CA ALA A 104 29.65 6.09 -10.24
C ALA A 104 28.21 6.50 -10.65
N GLU A 105 28.02 7.69 -11.23
CA GLU A 105 26.70 8.22 -11.57
C GLU A 105 26.03 7.48 -12.73
N LEU A 106 26.76 7.16 -13.80
CA LEU A 106 26.18 6.46 -14.97
C LEU A 106 25.65 5.05 -14.62
N PRO A 107 26.38 4.21 -13.86
CA PRO A 107 25.83 2.95 -13.35
C PRO A 107 24.59 3.14 -12.47
N LEU A 108 24.57 4.17 -11.61
CA LEU A 108 23.42 4.48 -10.77
C LEU A 108 22.18 4.85 -11.61
N PHE A 109 22.33 5.74 -12.59
CA PHE A 109 21.25 6.12 -13.50
C PHE A 109 20.75 4.93 -14.32
N ARG A 110 21.65 4.04 -14.77
CA ARG A 110 21.26 2.80 -15.44
C ARG A 110 20.37 1.93 -14.53
N ALA A 111 20.81 1.68 -13.29
CA ALA A 111 20.04 0.91 -12.31
C ALA A 111 18.69 1.56 -11.99
N LEU A 112 18.64 2.90 -11.91
CA LEU A 112 17.41 3.66 -11.71
C LEU A 112 16.43 3.49 -12.88
N LEU A 113 16.89 3.63 -14.12
CA LEU A 113 16.07 3.46 -15.32
C LEU A 113 15.56 2.02 -15.44
N GLU A 114 16.39 1.03 -15.11
CA GLU A 114 16.01 -0.37 -15.07
C GLU A 114 14.93 -0.66 -14.03
N ARG A 115 15.07 -0.09 -12.81
CA ARG A 115 14.05 -0.20 -11.77
C ARG A 115 12.75 0.47 -12.19
N ALA A 116 12.81 1.63 -12.86
CA ALA A 116 11.63 2.30 -13.41
C ALA A 116 10.94 1.46 -14.50
N ARG A 117 11.70 0.79 -15.38
CA ARG A 117 11.16 -0.15 -16.37
C ARG A 117 10.45 -1.33 -15.70
N CYS A 118 11.07 -1.93 -14.68
CA CYS A 118 10.44 -2.98 -13.87
C CYS A 118 9.12 -2.50 -13.27
N TYR A 119 9.12 -1.31 -12.66
CA TYR A 119 7.96 -0.75 -11.99
C TYR A 119 6.78 -0.55 -12.96
N ARG A 120 7.03 0.08 -14.12
CA ARG A 120 6.00 0.28 -15.15
C ARG A 120 5.41 -1.03 -15.69
N SER A 121 6.27 -2.02 -15.93
CA SER A 121 5.83 -3.35 -16.39
C SER A 121 4.97 -4.04 -15.34
N CYS A 122 5.40 -4.02 -14.07
CA CYS A 122 4.65 -4.60 -12.95
C CYS A 122 3.28 -3.94 -12.75
N GLU A 123 3.22 -2.60 -12.75
CA GLU A 123 1.94 -1.88 -12.66
C GLU A 123 1.02 -2.25 -13.82
N THR A 124 1.53 -2.21 -15.05
CA THR A 124 0.71 -2.49 -16.25
C THR A 124 0.10 -3.89 -16.21
N GLN A 125 0.90 -4.89 -15.81
CA GLN A 125 0.43 -6.27 -15.67
C GLN A 125 -0.62 -6.42 -14.58
N ARG A 126 -0.40 -5.82 -13.40
CA ARG A 126 -1.31 -5.96 -12.25
C ARG A 126 -2.59 -5.13 -12.34
N LEU A 127 -2.56 -4.03 -13.09
CA LEU A 127 -3.74 -3.19 -13.34
C LEU A 127 -4.60 -3.71 -14.49
N GLY A 128 -4.08 -4.61 -15.32
CA GLY A 128 -4.78 -5.09 -16.52
C GLY A 128 -4.86 -4.03 -17.63
N GLY A 129 -3.93 -3.08 -17.65
CA GLY A 129 -3.95 -1.96 -18.60
C GLY A 129 -2.89 -0.90 -18.29
N PRO A 130 -2.79 0.15 -19.12
CA PRO A 130 -1.80 1.20 -18.95
C PRO A 130 -2.07 2.02 -17.67
N ALA A 131 -1.02 2.25 -16.87
CA ALA A 131 -1.10 3.00 -15.62
C ALA A 131 -1.60 4.45 -15.79
N SER A 132 -1.53 5.00 -17.02
CA SER A 132 -2.06 6.33 -17.37
C SER A 132 -3.56 6.45 -17.11
N ARG A 133 -4.33 5.35 -17.18
CA ARG A 133 -5.77 5.33 -16.87
C ARG A 133 -6.09 5.64 -15.40
N HIS A 134 -5.11 5.48 -14.51
CA HIS A 134 -5.26 5.76 -13.07
C HIS A 134 -4.57 7.06 -12.65
N ARG A 135 -4.28 7.96 -13.59
CA ARG A 135 -3.83 9.33 -13.29
C ARG A 135 -5.06 10.15 -12.94
N VAL A 136 -5.04 10.74 -11.76
CA VAL A 136 -6.16 11.52 -11.21
C VAL A 136 -5.74 12.97 -11.01
N SER A 137 -6.71 13.88 -10.96
CA SER A 137 -6.46 15.27 -10.60
C SER A 137 -5.97 15.40 -9.15
N GLU A 138 -5.33 16.53 -8.84
CA GLU A 138 -4.88 16.82 -7.49
C GLU A 138 -6.06 16.91 -6.51
N ASP A 139 -7.19 17.47 -6.95
CA ASP A 139 -8.39 17.62 -6.13
C ASP A 139 -8.96 16.26 -5.72
N VAL A 140 -9.13 15.34 -6.68
CA VAL A 140 -9.60 13.97 -6.39
C VAL A 140 -8.60 13.25 -5.48
N ARG A 141 -7.30 13.46 -5.69
CA ARG A 141 -6.27 12.89 -4.80
C ARG A 141 -6.40 13.42 -3.37
N SER A 142 -6.60 14.73 -3.22
CA SER A 142 -6.79 15.41 -1.94
C SER A 142 -8.06 14.93 -1.23
N ASP A 143 -9.17 14.76 -1.95
CA ASP A 143 -10.42 14.23 -1.44
C ASP A 143 -10.25 12.85 -0.80
N PHE A 144 -9.57 11.93 -1.51
CA PHE A 144 -9.31 10.59 -0.98
C PHE A 144 -8.34 10.59 0.20
N GLN A 145 -7.37 11.52 0.26
CA GLN A 145 -6.50 11.70 1.41
C GLN A 145 -7.27 12.21 2.64
N ARG A 146 -8.17 13.18 2.42
CA ARG A 146 -9.05 13.77 3.44
C ARG A 146 -10.27 12.92 3.77
N ARG A 147 -10.41 11.75 3.13
CA ARG A 147 -11.53 10.81 3.32
C ARG A 147 -12.90 11.41 2.97
N VAL A 148 -12.94 12.37 2.05
CA VAL A 148 -14.19 13.01 1.56
C VAL A 148 -15.21 11.99 1.01
N PRO A 149 -14.85 10.92 0.28
CA PRO A 149 -15.83 9.95 -0.21
C PRO A 149 -16.69 9.31 0.88
N TYR A 150 -16.18 9.17 2.11
CA TYR A 150 -16.95 8.62 3.23
C TYR A 150 -18.10 9.53 3.66
N ASN A 151 -17.97 10.84 3.50
CA ASN A 151 -19.04 11.79 3.82
C ASN A 151 -20.25 11.58 2.89
N TYR A 152 -19.99 11.41 1.60
CA TYR A 152 -21.06 11.08 0.63
C TYR A 152 -21.65 9.70 0.93
N LEU A 153 -20.81 8.71 1.20
CA LEU A 153 -21.24 7.34 1.50
C LEU A 153 -22.18 7.29 2.72
N GLN A 154 -21.80 7.93 3.82
CA GLN A 154 -22.58 7.99 5.05
C GLN A 154 -23.95 8.64 4.81
N ARG A 155 -23.98 9.77 4.09
CA ARG A 155 -25.24 10.46 3.77
C ARG A 155 -26.09 9.64 2.80
N ALA A 156 -25.49 8.92 1.88
CA ALA A 156 -26.20 8.05 0.94
C ALA A 156 -26.89 6.90 1.69
N TYR A 157 -26.21 6.19 2.60
CA TYR A 157 -26.81 5.11 3.37
C TYR A 157 -28.02 5.53 4.20
N ILE A 158 -28.01 6.73 4.77
CA ILE A 158 -29.16 7.27 5.53
C ILE A 158 -30.40 7.46 4.63
N LYS A 159 -30.18 7.62 3.32
CA LYS A 159 -31.23 7.90 2.34
C LYS A 159 -31.60 6.69 1.47
N VAL A 160 -30.91 5.57 1.61
CA VAL A 160 -31.32 4.30 1.00
C VAL A 160 -32.59 3.85 1.73
N PRO A 161 -33.69 3.52 1.00
CA PRO A 161 -34.95 3.09 1.60
C PRO A 161 -34.87 1.72 2.29
#